data_AF-A0A0D7AW49-F1
#
_entry.id   AF-A0A0D7AW49-F1
#
_cell.length_a   1.000
_cell.length_b   1.000
_cell.length_c   1.000
_cell.angle_alpha   90.00
_cell.angle_beta   90.00
_cell.angle_gamma   90.00
#
_symmetry.space_group_name_H-M   'P 1'
#
loop_
_entity.id
_entity.type
_entity.pdbx_description
1 polymer ?
#
loop_
_entity_poly.entity_id
_entity_poly.type
_entity_poly.pdbx_seq_one_letter_code
_entity_poly.pdbx_strand_id
1 'polypeptide(L)'
;MSWSEYLALRKGRLLWQRIATVPGAIIGLFGGASYFASLEMDPAKPIMGLDPFMFYGGCTAGCMALGGVLGPSMGSALWRLKSRSVVRSFDARDANFFRRIEKYRADASLASNSTTGQMPDYYGEKIGSLHQYRTWLRDQGKFKRRHEFTD
;
A
#
# COMPACT_ATOMS: atom_id res chain seq x y z
N MET A 1 -24.74 3.48 -0.09
CA MET A 1 -23.78 2.39 0.17
C MET A 1 -23.86 1.97 1.63
N SER A 2 -24.02 0.68 1.88
CA SER A 2 -24.03 0.11 3.24
C SER A 2 -22.62 0.03 3.84
N TRP A 3 -22.48 -0.14 5.16
CA TRP A 3 -21.16 -0.26 5.80
C TRP A 3 -20.40 -1.53 5.40
N SER A 4 -21.10 -2.65 5.23
CA SER A 4 -20.50 -3.92 4.79
C SER A 4 -19.93 -3.81 3.39
N GLU A 5 -20.69 -3.20 2.48
CA GLU A 5 -20.30 -2.97 1.09
C GLU A 5 -19.12 -2.00 0.98
N TYR A 6 -19.13 -0.91 1.74
CA TYR A 6 -17.99 0.01 1.87
C TYR A 6 -16.70 -0.70 2.29
N LEU A 7 -16.77 -1.50 3.36
CA LEU A 7 -15.60 -2.18 3.91
C LEU A 7 -15.08 -3.26 2.96
N ALA A 8 -15.96 -3.95 2.24
CA ALA A 8 -15.59 -4.88 1.18
C ALA A 8 -14.85 -4.17 0.03
N LEU A 9 -15.36 -3.01 -0.43
CA LEU A 9 -14.71 -2.19 -1.46
C LEU A 9 -13.36 -1.64 -1.00
N ARG A 10 -13.26 -1.19 0.26
CA ARG A 10 -12.00 -0.71 0.86
C ARG A 10 -10.94 -1.81 0.88
N LYS A 11 -11.31 -3.04 1.28
CA LYS A 11 -10.42 -4.21 1.23
C LYS A 11 -10.00 -4.52 -0.22
N GLY A 12 -10.94 -4.42 -1.16
CA GLY A 12 -10.66 -4.57 -2.59
C GLY A 12 -9.61 -3.57 -3.08
N ARG A 13 -9.76 -2.29 -2.79
CA ARG A 13 -8.79 -1.24 -3.18
C ARG A 13 -7.37 -1.54 -2.70
N LEU A 14 -7.21 -1.94 -1.43
CA LEU A 14 -5.91 -2.30 -0.86
C LEU A 14 -5.31 -3.54 -1.54
N LEU A 15 -6.15 -4.50 -1.93
CA LEU A 15 -5.71 -5.67 -2.68
C LEU A 15 -5.21 -5.31 -4.08
N TRP A 16 -5.91 -4.40 -4.78
CA TRP A 16 -5.46 -3.90 -6.09
C TRP A 16 -4.10 -3.22 -6.02
N GLN A 17 -3.85 -2.41 -4.99
CA GLN A 17 -2.56 -1.75 -4.79
C GLN A 17 -1.43 -2.77 -4.54
N ARG A 18 -1.69 -3.80 -3.73
CA ARG A 18 -0.69 -4.83 -3.41
C ARG A 18 -0.40 -5.76 -4.58
N ILE A 19 -1.44 -6.17 -5.31
CA ILE A 19 -1.29 -7.08 -6.44
C ILE A 19 -0.62 -6.38 -7.61
N ALA A 20 -0.85 -5.07 -7.81
CA ALA A 20 -0.32 -4.34 -8.97
C ALA A 20 1.21 -4.20 -9.01
N THR A 21 1.91 -4.41 -7.88
CA THR A 21 3.38 -4.45 -7.84
C THR A 21 3.96 -5.55 -8.72
N VAL A 22 3.38 -6.76 -8.66
CA VAL A 22 3.88 -7.94 -9.37
C VAL A 22 3.82 -7.78 -10.90
N PRO A 23 2.66 -7.48 -11.53
CA PRO A 23 2.59 -7.26 -12.97
C PRO A 23 3.37 -6.00 -13.37
N GLY A 24 3.43 -4.96 -12.54
CA GLY A 24 4.28 -3.79 -12.80
C GLY A 24 5.77 -4.15 -12.92
N ALA A 25 6.27 -4.96 -11.98
CA ALA A 25 7.64 -5.47 -12.02
C ALA A 25 7.89 -6.38 -13.23
N ILE A 26 6.94 -7.25 -13.57
CA ILE A 26 7.01 -8.12 -14.75
C ILE A 26 7.07 -7.28 -16.03
N ILE A 27 6.19 -6.30 -16.20
CA ILE A 27 6.19 -5.40 -17.37
C ILE A 27 7.51 -4.63 -17.44
N GLY A 28 8.02 -4.14 -16.31
CA GLY A 28 9.31 -3.46 -16.24
C GLY A 28 10.48 -4.37 -16.63
N LEU A 29 10.50 -5.62 -16.16
CA LEU A 29 11.51 -6.61 -16.56
C LEU A 29 11.42 -6.94 -18.05
N PHE A 30 10.25 -7.30 -18.56
CA PHE A 30 10.11 -7.69 -19.96
C PHE A 30 10.36 -6.50 -20.91
N GLY A 31 9.93 -5.30 -20.53
CA GLY A 31 10.22 -4.07 -21.26
C GLY A 31 11.71 -3.75 -21.29
N GLY A 32 12.39 -3.83 -20.14
CA GLY A 32 13.85 -3.66 -20.06
C GLY A 32 14.59 -4.72 -20.88
N ALA A 33 14.27 -5.99 -20.66
CA ALA A 33 14.93 -7.11 -21.33
C ALA A 33 14.75 -7.04 -22.85
N SER A 34 13.55 -6.76 -23.35
CA SER A 34 13.30 -6.64 -24.80
C SER A 34 14.04 -5.45 -25.42
N TYR A 35 14.06 -4.31 -24.73
CA TYR A 35 14.79 -3.13 -25.19
C TYR A 35 16.31 -3.40 -25.22
N PHE A 36 16.89 -3.89 -24.13
CA PHE A 36 18.34 -4.12 -24.06
C PHE A 36 18.79 -5.33 -24.90
N ALA A 37 17.94 -6.32 -25.14
CA ALA A 37 18.24 -7.43 -26.06
C ALA A 37 18.27 -6.99 -27.54
N SER A 38 17.57 -5.91 -27.90
CA SER A 38 17.62 -5.34 -29.26
C SER A 38 18.87 -4.52 -29.54
N LEU A 39 19.66 -4.19 -28.51
CA LEU A 39 20.92 -3.46 -28.67
C LEU A 39 22.04 -4.43 -29.03
N GLU A 40 22.84 -4.09 -30.04
CA GLU A 40 24.04 -4.85 -30.38
C GLU A 40 25.03 -4.79 -29.21
N MET A 41 25.32 -5.95 -28.62
CA MET A 41 26.34 -6.08 -27.58
C MET A 41 27.67 -6.44 -28.21
N ASP A 42 28.59 -5.47 -28.28
CA ASP A 42 29.98 -5.70 -28.67
C ASP A 42 30.81 -6.03 -27.42
N PRO A 43 31.23 -7.31 -27.21
CA PRO A 43 31.95 -7.71 -26.01
C PRO A 43 33.33 -7.03 -25.87
N ALA A 44 33.86 -6.45 -26.95
CA ALA A 44 35.15 -5.79 -26.95
C ALA A 44 35.10 -4.35 -26.40
N LYS A 45 33.90 -3.80 -26.16
CA LYS A 45 33.71 -2.41 -25.69
C LYS A 45 33.07 -2.40 -24.30
N PRO A 46 33.88 -2.32 -23.23
CA PRO A 46 33.33 -2.20 -21.89
C PRO A 46 32.57 -0.87 -21.74
N ILE A 47 31.38 -0.93 -21.13
CA ILE A 47 30.55 0.24 -20.85
C ILE A 47 30.79 0.61 -19.39
N MET A 48 31.36 1.80 -19.13
CA MET A 48 31.77 2.25 -17.80
C MET A 48 32.68 1.26 -17.04
N GLY A 49 33.54 0.54 -17.77
CA GLY A 49 34.47 -0.44 -17.20
C GLY A 49 33.83 -1.78 -16.82
N LEU A 50 32.54 -1.98 -17.12
CA LEU A 50 31.82 -3.25 -16.95
C LEU A 50 31.62 -3.93 -18.30
N ASP A 51 31.54 -5.27 -18.27
CA ASP A 51 31.07 -6.07 -19.41
C ASP A 51 29.64 -5.63 -19.78
N PRO A 52 29.35 -5.37 -21.08
CA PRO A 52 28.01 -5.13 -21.58
C PRO A 52 26.93 -6.03 -20.97
N PHE A 53 27.19 -7.32 -20.78
CA PHE A 53 26.20 -8.25 -20.20
C PHE A 53 25.80 -7.85 -18.76
N MET A 54 26.78 -7.48 -17.93
CA MET A 54 26.52 -7.06 -16.55
C MET A 54 25.83 -5.69 -16.48
N PHE A 55 26.24 -4.75 -17.35
CA PHE A 55 25.64 -3.42 -17.41
C PHE A 55 24.16 -3.48 -17.81
N TYR A 56 23.85 -4.16 -18.92
CA TYR A 56 22.47 -4.30 -19.40
C TYR A 56 21.61 -5.19 -18.50
N GLY A 57 22.20 -6.20 -17.85
CA GLY A 57 21.55 -6.97 -16.80
C GLY A 57 21.16 -6.09 -15.61
N GLY A 58 22.06 -5.21 -15.18
CA GLY A 58 21.80 -4.21 -14.14
C GLY A 58 20.70 -3.21 -14.54
N CYS A 59 20.75 -2.70 -15.77
CA CYS A 59 19.70 -1.81 -16.28
C CYS A 59 18.33 -2.50 -16.34
N THR A 60 18.28 -3.76 -16.79
CA THR A 60 17.04 -4.57 -16.81
C THR A 60 16.48 -4.78 -15.41
N ALA A 61 17.34 -5.10 -14.43
CA ALA A 61 16.95 -5.19 -13.03
C ALA A 61 16.44 -3.84 -12.49
N GLY A 62 17.05 -2.72 -12.90
CA GLY A 62 16.57 -1.37 -12.62
C GLY A 62 15.16 -1.12 -13.17
N CYS A 63 14.89 -1.51 -14.42
CA CYS A 63 13.56 -1.41 -15.03
C CYS A 63 12.52 -2.26 -14.27
N MET A 64 12.88 -3.46 -13.81
CA MET A 64 12.00 -4.27 -12.94
C MET A 64 11.67 -3.53 -11.65
N ALA A 65 12.68 -3.00 -10.95
CA ALA A 65 12.49 -2.30 -9.69
C ALA A 65 11.60 -1.07 -9.86
N LEU A 66 11.84 -0.27 -10.89
CA LEU A 66 11.01 0.89 -11.24
C LEU A 66 9.56 0.49 -11.56
N GLY A 67 9.37 -0.58 -12.35
CA GLY A 67 8.05 -1.12 -12.64
C GLY A 67 7.29 -1.58 -11.38
N GLY A 68 8.01 -2.20 -10.45
CA GLY A 68 7.46 -2.61 -9.16
C GLY A 68 7.00 -1.43 -8.30
N VAL A 69 7.81 -0.36 -8.24
CA VAL A 69 7.47 0.86 -7.48
C VAL A 69 6.30 1.62 -8.11
N LEU A 70 6.23 1.68 -9.44
CA LEU A 70 5.11 2.33 -10.15
C LEU A 70 3.82 1.50 -10.15
N GLY A 71 3.93 0.19 -9.92
CA GLY A 71 2.81 -0.76 -9.89
C GLY A 71 1.64 -0.33 -9.00
N PRO A 72 1.82 -0.08 -7.70
CA PRO A 72 0.74 0.33 -6.79
C PRO A 72 0.00 1.60 -7.22
N SER A 73 0.72 2.59 -7.75
CA SER A 73 0.15 3.85 -8.25
C SER A 73 -0.77 3.58 -9.46
N MET A 74 -0.30 2.76 -10.40
CA MET A 74 -1.08 2.36 -11.57
C MET A 74 -2.27 1.47 -11.19
N GLY A 75 -2.10 0.55 -10.24
CA GLY A 75 -3.17 -0.28 -9.69
C GLY A 75 -4.27 0.53 -9.02
N SER A 76 -3.90 1.58 -8.28
CA SER A 76 -4.87 2.51 -7.68
C SER A 76 -5.65 3.29 -8.75
N ALA A 77 -4.99 3.71 -9.84
CA ALA A 77 -5.65 4.40 -10.95
C ALA A 77 -6.64 3.47 -11.67
N LEU A 78 -6.22 2.24 -11.99
CA LEU A 78 -7.07 1.23 -12.62
C LEU A 78 -8.30 0.88 -11.78
N TRP A 79 -8.14 0.75 -10.46
CA TRP A 79 -9.28 0.52 -9.57
C TRP A 79 -10.27 1.69 -9.61
N ARG A 80 -9.79 2.94 -9.57
CA ARG A 80 -10.66 4.14 -9.67
C ARG A 80 -11.42 4.18 -11.00
N LEU A 81 -10.78 3.81 -12.10
CA LEU A 81 -11.43 3.74 -13.42
C LEU A 81 -12.51 2.67 -13.46
N LYS A 82 -12.21 1.45 -12.98
CA LYS A 82 -13.17 0.34 -12.91
C LYS A 82 -14.36 0.66 -12.01
N SER A 83 -14.11 1.29 -10.87
CA SER A 83 -15.12 1.62 -9.85
C SER A 83 -15.70 3.03 -10.00
N ARG A 84 -15.56 3.67 -11.17
CA ARG A 84 -15.96 5.07 -11.39
C ARG A 84 -17.40 5.41 -10.94
N SER A 85 -18.32 4.47 -11.06
CA SER A 85 -19.74 4.65 -10.66
C SER A 85 -19.92 4.74 -9.16
N VAL A 86 -19.07 4.06 -8.38
CA VAL A 86 -19.16 4.00 -6.92
C VAL A 86 -18.14 4.90 -6.22
N VAL A 87 -17.12 5.41 -6.92
CA VAL A 87 -16.05 6.24 -6.33
C VAL A 87 -16.60 7.44 -5.56
N ARG A 88 -17.60 8.16 -6.08
CA ARG A 88 -18.17 9.33 -5.38
C ARG A 88 -18.82 8.97 -4.05
N SER A 89 -19.61 7.90 -4.03
CA SER A 89 -20.28 7.44 -2.80
C SER A 89 -19.29 6.76 -1.85
N PHE A 90 -18.24 6.14 -2.38
CA PHE A 90 -17.11 5.61 -1.64
C PHE A 90 -16.34 6.71 -0.92
N ASP A 91 -15.91 7.76 -1.62
CA ASP A 91 -15.12 8.86 -1.05
C ASP A 91 -15.90 9.58 0.07
N ALA A 92 -17.21 9.80 -0.13
CA ALA A 92 -18.08 10.35 0.91
C ALA A 92 -18.17 9.44 2.15
N ARG A 93 -18.18 8.12 1.97
CA ARG A 93 -18.22 7.16 3.08
C ARG A 93 -16.86 7.01 3.76
N ASP A 94 -15.78 7.09 3.00
CA ASP A 94 -14.39 7.06 3.47
C ASP A 94 -14.14 8.25 4.40
N ALA A 95 -14.55 9.46 4.01
CA ALA A 95 -14.50 10.64 4.88
C ALA A 95 -15.27 10.46 6.20
N ASN A 96 -16.48 9.88 6.14
CA ASN A 96 -17.25 9.56 7.34
C ASN A 96 -16.59 8.50 8.22
N PHE A 97 -15.92 7.53 7.61
CA PHE A 97 -15.16 6.51 8.32
C PHE A 97 -13.94 7.13 9.03
N PHE A 98 -13.17 7.98 8.33
CA PHE A 98 -12.04 8.69 8.92
C PHE A 98 -12.45 9.54 10.12
N ARG A 99 -13.54 10.30 10.02
CA ARG A 99 -14.09 11.06 11.17
C ARG A 99 -14.44 10.18 12.37
N ARG A 100 -14.92 8.95 12.13
CA ARG A 100 -15.20 7.99 13.21
C ARG A 100 -13.91 7.45 13.83
N ILE A 101 -12.92 7.10 13.01
CA ILE A 101 -11.60 6.66 13.51
C ILE A 101 -10.96 7.77 14.34
N GLU A 102 -10.95 9.00 13.84
CA GLU A 102 -10.42 10.17 14.55
C GLU A 102 -11.11 10.40 15.90
N LYS A 103 -12.44 10.24 15.97
CA LYS A 103 -13.18 10.40 17.22
C LYS A 103 -12.86 9.32 18.26
N TYR A 104 -12.63 8.08 17.82
CA TYR A 104 -12.52 6.94 18.73
C TYR A 104 -11.09 6.45 18.96
N ARG A 105 -10.10 6.90 18.18
CA ARG A 105 -8.69 6.58 18.39
C ARG A 105 -8.20 7.08 19.75
N ALA A 106 -7.19 6.42 20.29
CA ALA A 106 -6.43 6.91 21.43
C ALA A 106 -5.51 8.07 21.00
N ASP A 107 -5.25 9.00 21.91
CA ASP A 107 -4.36 10.12 21.64
C ASP A 107 -2.94 9.62 21.42
N ALA A 108 -2.26 10.21 20.43
CA ALA A 108 -0.90 9.81 20.07
C ALA A 108 0.10 10.10 21.21
N SER A 109 -0.21 11.04 22.11
CA SER A 109 0.58 11.33 23.32
C SER A 109 0.58 10.18 24.32
N LEU A 110 -0.47 9.36 24.37
CA LEU A 110 -0.50 8.19 25.26
C LEU A 110 0.51 7.12 24.82
N ALA A 111 0.91 7.14 23.53
CA ALA A 111 1.92 6.22 23.01
C ALA A 111 3.33 6.52 23.52
N SER A 112 3.67 7.77 23.89
CA SER A 112 4.98 8.08 24.48
C SER A 112 5.14 7.52 25.90
N ASN A 113 4.03 7.33 26.63
CA ASN A 113 4.00 6.77 27.98
C ASN A 113 3.88 5.22 27.98
N SER A 114 3.87 4.58 26.80
CA SER A 114 3.73 3.13 26.67
C SER A 114 5.07 2.41 26.80
N THR A 115 5.43 2.01 28.01
CA THR A 115 6.63 1.22 28.33
C THR A 115 6.61 -0.20 27.73
N THR A 116 5.45 -0.71 27.32
CA THR A 116 5.27 -2.08 26.80
C THR A 116 4.50 -2.10 25.48
N GLY A 117 5.18 -1.75 24.39
CA GLY A 117 4.97 -2.40 23.09
C GLY A 117 3.71 -2.02 22.29
N GLN A 118 3.95 -1.20 21.26
CA GLN A 118 3.13 -1.01 20.06
C GLN A 118 1.73 -0.41 20.27
N MET A 119 1.58 0.84 19.83
CA MET A 119 0.27 1.51 19.76
C MET A 119 -0.72 0.68 18.90
N PRO A 120 -1.97 0.46 19.37
CA PRO A 120 -2.98 -0.20 18.55
C PRO A 120 -3.23 0.61 17.28
N ASP A 121 -3.52 -0.10 16.17
CA ASP A 121 -3.67 0.46 14.80
C ASP A 121 -4.30 1.86 14.80
N TYR A 122 -3.47 2.90 14.69
CA TYR A 122 -3.90 4.28 14.92
C TYR A 122 -4.82 4.81 13.81
N TYR A 123 -4.59 4.36 12.58
CA TYR A 123 -5.31 4.81 11.39
C TYR A 123 -6.46 3.87 10.99
N GLY A 124 -6.61 2.73 11.68
CA GLY A 124 -7.61 1.73 11.34
C GLY A 124 -7.38 1.11 9.97
N GLU A 125 -6.11 0.93 9.58
CA GLU A 125 -5.73 0.35 8.28
C GLU A 125 -6.19 -1.09 8.15
N LYS A 126 -6.20 -1.85 9.26
CA LYS A 126 -6.55 -3.27 9.26
C LYS A 126 -8.07 -3.52 9.24
N ILE A 127 -8.88 -2.46 9.27
CA ILE A 127 -10.35 -2.54 9.35
C ILE A 127 -10.93 -2.78 7.95
N GLY A 128 -11.23 -4.04 7.65
CA GLY A 128 -11.91 -4.49 6.43
C GLY A 128 -13.28 -5.14 6.66
N SER A 129 -13.75 -5.21 7.91
CA SER A 129 -15.07 -5.74 8.24
C SER A 129 -15.68 -5.08 9.48
N LEU A 130 -16.99 -5.19 9.66
CA LEU A 130 -17.68 -4.67 10.85
C LEU A 130 -17.19 -5.34 12.14
N HIS A 131 -16.83 -6.62 12.07
CA HIS A 131 -16.26 -7.33 13.20
C HIS A 131 -14.90 -6.74 13.59
N GLN A 132 -14.02 -6.53 12.61
CA GLN A 132 -12.71 -5.90 12.84
C GLN A 132 -12.85 -4.47 13.39
N TYR A 133 -13.85 -3.70 12.93
CA TYR A 133 -14.13 -2.38 13.48
C TYR A 133 -14.52 -2.43 14.96
N ARG A 134 -15.36 -3.38 15.36
CA ARG A 134 -15.75 -3.55 16.78
C ARG A 134 -14.58 -4.00 17.63
N THR A 135 -13.75 -4.91 17.13
CA THR A 135 -12.53 -5.34 17.83
C THR A 135 -11.57 -4.16 18.01
N TRP A 136 -11.36 -3.38 16.95
CA TRP A 136 -10.55 -2.17 17.00
C TRP A 136 -11.03 -1.18 18.06
N LEU A 137 -12.34 -0.92 18.14
CA LEU A 137 -12.91 -0.04 19.20
C LEU A 137 -12.61 -0.56 20.62
N ARG A 138 -12.69 -1.87 20.82
CA ARG A 138 -12.36 -2.48 22.13
C ARG A 138 -10.88 -2.34 22.44
N ASP A 139 -10.01 -2.49 21.46
CA ASP A 139 -8.56 -2.39 21.64
C ASP A 139 -8.15 -0.95 21.96
N GLN A 140 -8.74 0.04 21.28
CA GLN A 140 -8.57 1.47 21.61
C GLN A 140 -9.05 1.77 23.03
N GLY A 141 -10.23 1.26 23.42
CA GLY A 141 -10.75 1.45 24.79
C GLY A 141 -9.91 0.77 25.87
N LYS A 142 -9.37 -0.44 25.61
CA LYS A 142 -8.43 -1.10 26.52
C LYS A 142 -7.13 -0.32 26.65
N PHE A 143 -6.63 0.25 25.57
CA PHE A 143 -5.42 1.08 25.57
C PHE A 143 -5.62 2.35 26.39
N LYS A 144 -6.69 3.12 26.14
CA LYS A 144 -7.03 4.32 26.93
C LYS A 144 -7.04 4.05 28.43
N ARG A 145 -7.78 3.01 28.86
CA ARG A 145 -7.87 2.64 30.27
C ARG A 145 -6.51 2.28 30.88
N ARG A 146 -5.65 1.54 30.17
CA ARG A 146 -4.32 1.21 30.69
C ARG A 146 -3.49 2.45 30.99
N HIS A 147 -3.57 3.47 30.13
CA HIS A 147 -2.84 4.71 30.33
C HIS A 147 -3.46 5.60 31.42
N GLU A 148 -4.79 5.65 31.53
CA GLU A 148 -5.48 6.36 32.62
C GLU A 148 -5.10 5.85 34.02
N PHE A 149 -4.76 4.57 34.18
CA PHE A 149 -4.34 4.01 35.48
C PHE A 149 -2.85 4.21 35.81
N THR A 150 -2.04 4.71 34.86
CA THR A 150 -0.58 4.85 35.05
C THR A 150 -0.16 6.29 35.35
N ASP A 151 -1.06 7.26 35.17
CA ASP A 151 -0.89 8.67 35.54
C ASP A 151 -1.48 8.93 36.95
#